data_AF-A0A1V4AHB1-F1
#
_entry.id   AF-A0A1V4AHB1-F1
#
_cell.length_a   1.000
_cell.length_b   1.000
_cell.length_c   1.000
_cell.angle_alpha   90.00
_cell.angle_beta   90.00
_cell.angle_gamma   90.00
#
_symmetry.space_group_name_H-M   'P 1'
#
loop_
_entity.id
_entity.type
_entity.pdbx_description
1 polymer ?
#
loop_
_entity_poly.entity_id
_entity_poly.type
_entity_poly.pdbx_seq_one_letter_code
_entity_poly.pdbx_strand_id
1 'polypeptide(L)'
;MDETKLNSTITNNTTVNQHGDDITALKGGFTVSNAAGAKQDITLGGATKKNIKFEGEADKIDVAVAADGTDGAKVTVTANANLGQNIDISNNSTITNLDNRVTTNTSNITNNTSNITKLQGGFDLKAGSTTSNVALGGATPPTVEFLTADDTMTVGLSGTKVTYGIDKTKLVQNITGDVINQI
;
A
#
# COMPACT_ATOMS: atom_id res chain seq x y z
N MET A 1 13.16 -90.35 -5.58
CA MET A 1 13.46 -89.23 -6.48
C MET A 1 14.83 -88.70 -6.09
N ASP A 2 15.73 -88.49 -7.04
CA ASP A 2 17.09 -87.99 -6.77
C ASP A 2 17.03 -86.47 -6.59
N GLU A 3 17.27 -86.00 -5.36
CA GLU A 3 17.24 -84.59 -4.97
C GLU A 3 18.16 -83.73 -5.85
N THR A 4 19.30 -84.28 -6.26
CA THR A 4 20.29 -83.60 -7.11
C THR A 4 19.71 -83.32 -8.50
N LYS A 5 19.01 -84.29 -9.09
CA LYS A 5 18.35 -84.13 -10.40
C LYS A 5 17.18 -83.17 -10.32
N LEU A 6 16.41 -83.18 -9.23
CA LEU A 6 15.31 -82.26 -9.03
C LEU A 6 15.81 -80.82 -8.89
N ASN A 7 16.81 -80.58 -8.04
CA ASN A 7 17.41 -79.26 -7.86
C ASN A 7 18.01 -78.75 -9.17
N SER A 8 18.74 -79.60 -9.91
CA SER A 8 19.27 -79.25 -11.24
C SER A 8 18.16 -78.87 -12.23
N THR A 9 17.04 -79.61 -12.23
CA THR A 9 15.89 -79.30 -13.10
C THR A 9 15.26 -77.94 -12.75
N ILE A 10 15.14 -77.62 -11.45
CA ILE A 10 14.58 -76.36 -10.98
C ILE A 10 15.52 -75.19 -11.31
N THR A 11 16.81 -75.31 -11.00
CA THR A 11 17.81 -74.27 -11.25
C THR A 11 17.99 -73.99 -12.74
N ASN A 12 17.85 -74.99 -13.61
CA ASN A 12 17.95 -74.81 -15.07
C ASN A 12 16.60 -74.53 -15.74
N ASN A 13 15.52 -74.39 -14.98
CA ASN A 13 14.22 -74.03 -15.53
C ASN A 13 14.25 -72.55 -15.96
N THR A 14 14.30 -72.32 -17.27
CA THR A 14 14.40 -70.99 -17.88
C THR A 14 13.29 -70.05 -17.43
N THR A 15 12.07 -70.56 -17.23
CA THR A 15 10.93 -69.75 -16.76
C THR A 15 11.15 -69.27 -15.33
N VAL A 16 11.67 -70.12 -14.45
CA VAL A 16 11.98 -69.75 -13.04
C VAL A 16 13.06 -68.68 -12.99
N ASN A 17 14.12 -68.85 -13.79
CA ASN A 17 15.20 -67.87 -13.86
C ASN A 17 14.73 -66.53 -14.42
N GLN A 18 13.92 -66.54 -15.49
CA GLN A 18 13.34 -65.32 -16.07
C GLN A 18 12.47 -64.57 -15.05
N HIS A 19 11.64 -65.29 -14.27
CA HIS A 19 10.87 -64.65 -13.22
C HIS A 19 11.75 -63.98 -12.15
N GLY A 20 12.92 -64.57 -11.83
CA GLY A 20 13.89 -63.98 -10.91
C GLY A 20 14.43 -62.64 -11.41
N ASP A 21 14.77 -62.57 -12.70
CA ASP A 21 15.24 -61.35 -13.36
C ASP A 21 14.13 -60.29 -13.42
N ASP A 22 12.92 -60.67 -13.83
CA ASP A 22 11.77 -59.78 -13.92
C ASP A 22 11.39 -59.18 -12.56
N ILE A 23 11.38 -60.00 -11.50
CA ILE A 23 11.14 -59.54 -10.13
C ILE A 23 12.23 -58.56 -9.68
N THR A 24 13.48 -58.80 -10.06
CA THR A 24 14.61 -57.92 -9.73
C THR A 24 14.48 -56.58 -10.46
N ALA A 25 14.11 -56.59 -11.74
CA ALA A 25 13.84 -55.38 -12.51
C ALA A 25 12.66 -54.58 -11.92
N LEU A 26 11.55 -55.26 -11.61
CA LEU A 26 10.38 -54.63 -10.98
C LEU A 26 10.73 -54.02 -9.61
N LYS A 27 11.59 -54.67 -8.80
CA LYS A 27 12.08 -54.10 -7.54
C LYS A 27 12.87 -52.81 -7.72
N GLY A 28 13.52 -52.63 -8.86
CA GLY A 28 14.14 -51.37 -9.27
C GLY A 28 13.14 -50.21 -9.33
N GLY A 29 11.87 -50.51 -9.64
CA GLY A 29 10.75 -49.59 -9.58
C GLY A 29 10.74 -48.56 -10.72
N PHE A 30 10.46 -47.29 -10.41
CA PHE A 30 10.36 -46.23 -11.41
C PHE A 30 10.96 -44.90 -10.93
N THR A 31 11.26 -43.99 -11.85
CA THR A 31 11.82 -42.66 -11.55
C THR A 31 10.74 -41.58 -11.68
N VAL A 32 10.68 -40.67 -10.72
CA VAL A 32 9.91 -39.41 -10.80
C VAL A 32 10.89 -38.27 -11.04
N SER A 33 10.57 -37.34 -11.94
CA SER A 33 11.44 -36.20 -12.21
C SER A 33 10.68 -34.92 -12.46
N ASN A 34 11.30 -33.78 -12.13
CA ASN A 34 10.77 -32.48 -12.50
C ASN A 34 11.26 -32.07 -13.91
N ALA A 35 10.65 -31.02 -14.48
CA ALA A 35 11.03 -30.51 -15.80
C ALA A 35 12.50 -30.04 -15.88
N ALA A 36 13.07 -29.62 -14.75
CA ALA A 36 14.47 -29.22 -14.63
C ALA A 36 15.46 -30.41 -14.54
N GLY A 37 14.95 -31.66 -14.54
CA GLY A 37 15.76 -32.87 -14.65
C GLY A 37 16.22 -33.49 -13.32
N ALA A 38 15.82 -32.96 -12.15
CA ALA A 38 16.06 -33.63 -10.87
C ALA A 38 15.23 -34.92 -10.82
N LYS A 39 15.87 -36.04 -10.46
CA LYS A 39 15.29 -37.39 -10.48
C LYS A 39 15.26 -38.00 -9.08
N GLN A 40 14.18 -38.71 -8.79
CA GLN A 40 14.03 -39.51 -7.58
C GLN A 40 13.52 -40.90 -7.94
N ASP A 41 14.27 -41.93 -7.54
CA ASP A 41 13.88 -43.32 -7.77
C ASP A 41 12.99 -43.87 -6.66
N ILE A 42 11.87 -44.46 -7.08
CA ILE A 42 10.83 -45.09 -6.28
C ILE A 42 10.92 -46.60 -6.51
N THR A 43 11.62 -47.30 -5.61
CA THR A 43 11.79 -48.76 -5.64
C THR A 43 10.51 -49.47 -5.22
N LEU A 44 10.13 -50.55 -5.90
CA LEU A 44 8.93 -51.35 -5.60
C LEU A 44 9.30 -52.63 -4.85
N GLY A 45 9.49 -52.55 -3.54
CA GLY A 45 9.83 -53.70 -2.69
C GLY A 45 10.51 -53.30 -1.38
N GLY A 46 10.72 -54.28 -0.51
CA GLY A 46 11.30 -54.07 0.83
C GLY A 46 10.27 -53.86 1.94
N ALA A 47 10.73 -53.79 3.19
CA ALA A 47 9.85 -53.67 4.36
C ALA A 47 9.16 -52.30 4.45
N THR A 48 9.75 -51.25 3.87
CA THR A 48 9.23 -49.88 3.87
C THR A 48 8.77 -49.48 2.48
N LYS A 49 7.53 -49.01 2.36
CA LYS A 49 6.99 -48.46 1.12
C LYS A 49 7.49 -47.02 0.96
N LYS A 50 8.02 -46.67 -0.22
CA LYS A 50 8.23 -45.27 -0.60
C LYS A 50 6.89 -44.67 -1.05
N ASN A 51 6.60 -43.44 -0.63
CA ASN A 51 5.44 -42.69 -1.11
C ASN A 51 5.87 -41.53 -2.02
N ILE A 52 4.94 -41.11 -2.87
CA ILE A 52 5.02 -39.83 -3.60
C ILE A 52 4.20 -38.83 -2.81
N LYS A 53 4.80 -37.72 -2.42
CA LYS A 53 4.10 -36.65 -1.70
C LYS A 53 3.71 -35.54 -2.66
N PHE A 54 2.49 -35.05 -2.50
CA PHE A 54 2.02 -33.83 -3.11
C PHE A 54 1.92 -32.80 -1.98
N GLU A 55 2.80 -31.81 -2.00
CA GLU A 55 2.90 -30.78 -0.96
C GLU A 55 2.59 -29.43 -1.58
N GLY A 56 1.71 -28.67 -0.93
CA GLY A 56 1.53 -27.25 -1.18
C GLY A 56 2.39 -26.47 -0.20
N GLU A 57 2.79 -25.26 -0.58
CA GLU A 57 3.45 -24.34 0.34
C GLU A 57 2.52 -24.02 1.52
N ALA A 58 3.06 -24.12 2.74
CA ALA A 58 2.32 -23.87 3.97
C ALA A 58 1.60 -22.51 3.91
N ASP A 59 0.34 -22.49 4.38
CA ASP A 59 -0.54 -21.32 4.40
C ASP A 59 -0.80 -20.63 3.04
N LYS A 60 -0.46 -21.30 1.91
CA LYS A 60 -0.75 -20.83 0.55
C LYS A 60 -1.64 -21.81 -0.20
N ILE A 61 -1.24 -23.08 -0.24
CA ILE A 61 -1.93 -24.12 -1.00
C ILE A 61 -2.15 -25.33 -0.10
N ASP A 62 -3.41 -25.74 0.04
CA ASP A 62 -3.76 -26.97 0.73
C ASP A 62 -3.82 -28.12 -0.26
N VAL A 63 -3.28 -29.27 0.14
CA VAL A 63 -3.30 -30.50 -0.64
C VAL A 63 -3.91 -31.62 0.19
N ALA A 64 -4.98 -32.22 -0.33
CA ALA A 64 -5.64 -33.38 0.28
C ALA A 64 -5.54 -34.58 -0.65
N VAL A 65 -5.19 -35.75 -0.09
CA VAL A 65 -5.13 -37.03 -0.82
C VAL A 65 -6.14 -37.98 -0.19
N ALA A 66 -7.06 -38.51 -0.98
CA ALA A 66 -8.09 -39.45 -0.55
C ALA A 66 -8.24 -40.59 -1.57
N ALA A 67 -8.94 -41.67 -1.21
CA ALA A 67 -9.32 -42.70 -2.17
C ALA A 67 -10.28 -42.11 -3.24
N ASP A 68 -10.14 -42.53 -4.49
CA ASP A 68 -11.03 -42.09 -5.58
C ASP A 68 -12.32 -42.93 -5.73
N GLY A 69 -12.41 -44.05 -5.00
CA GLY A 69 -13.54 -44.98 -5.02
C GLY A 69 -13.36 -46.19 -5.95
N THR A 70 -12.26 -46.26 -6.71
CA THR A 70 -11.96 -47.33 -7.67
C THR A 70 -10.46 -47.66 -7.66
N ASP A 71 -9.93 -48.03 -6.49
CA ASP A 71 -8.55 -48.44 -6.26
C ASP A 71 -7.45 -47.40 -6.60
N GLY A 72 -7.82 -46.14 -6.84
CA GLY A 72 -6.89 -45.03 -7.09
C GLY A 72 -6.88 -43.96 -5.99
N ALA A 73 -6.06 -42.94 -6.21
CA ALA A 73 -5.93 -41.79 -5.33
C ALA A 73 -6.45 -40.52 -6.01
N LYS A 74 -7.33 -39.80 -5.33
CA LYS A 74 -7.78 -38.46 -5.70
C LYS A 74 -6.94 -37.43 -4.95
N VAL A 75 -6.22 -36.59 -5.69
CA VAL A 75 -5.51 -35.42 -5.16
C VAL A 75 -6.37 -34.18 -5.40
N THR A 76 -6.69 -33.46 -4.33
CA THR A 76 -7.40 -32.17 -4.38
C THR A 76 -6.46 -31.07 -3.95
N VAL A 77 -6.37 -30.02 -4.76
CA VAL A 77 -5.53 -28.84 -4.52
C VAL A 77 -6.43 -27.63 -4.41
N THR A 78 -6.32 -26.90 -3.30
CA THR A 78 -7.14 -25.71 -3.04
C THR A 78 -6.28 -24.56 -2.54
N ALA A 79 -6.72 -23.32 -2.77
CA ALA A 79 -6.12 -22.18 -2.09
C ALA A 79 -6.38 -22.29 -0.59
N ASN A 80 -5.34 -22.09 0.22
CA ASN A 80 -5.49 -21.96 1.65
C ASN A 80 -6.21 -20.65 1.98
N ALA A 81 -6.99 -20.61 3.07
CA ALA A 81 -7.69 -19.41 3.51
C ALA A 81 -6.75 -18.21 3.75
N ASN A 82 -5.49 -18.48 4.09
CA ASN A 82 -4.45 -17.48 4.32
C ASN A 82 -3.66 -17.11 3.05
N LEU A 83 -4.02 -17.61 1.86
CA LEU A 83 -3.27 -17.34 0.63
C LEU A 83 -3.08 -15.84 0.38
N GLY A 84 -4.12 -15.02 0.59
CA GLY A 84 -4.05 -13.58 0.40
C GLY A 84 -3.11 -12.85 1.36
N GLN A 85 -2.79 -13.44 2.52
CA GLN A 85 -1.84 -12.88 3.50
C GLN A 85 -0.39 -13.30 3.19
N ASN A 86 -0.21 -14.47 2.59
CA ASN A 86 1.10 -15.09 2.39
C ASN A 86 1.60 -15.02 0.94
N ILE A 87 0.82 -14.42 0.04
CA ILE A 87 1.24 -14.17 -1.33
C ILE A 87 2.33 -13.09 -1.37
N ASP A 88 3.48 -13.40 -1.95
CA ASP A 88 4.52 -12.40 -2.20
C ASP A 88 4.12 -11.55 -3.41
N ILE A 89 3.80 -10.29 -3.13
CA ILE A 89 3.44 -9.27 -4.13
C ILE A 89 4.48 -8.16 -4.22
N SER A 90 5.67 -8.33 -3.65
CA SER A 90 6.72 -7.31 -3.60
C SER A 90 7.18 -6.84 -4.99
N ASN A 91 7.14 -7.74 -5.98
CA ASN A 91 7.50 -7.42 -7.37
C ASN A 91 6.30 -6.97 -8.23
N ASN A 92 5.12 -6.74 -7.64
CA ASN A 92 3.97 -6.20 -8.36
C ASN A 92 4.12 -4.68 -8.53
N SER A 93 4.60 -4.26 -9.70
CA SER A 93 4.85 -2.85 -10.01
C SER A 93 3.63 -1.93 -9.85
N THR A 94 2.40 -2.45 -10.01
CA THR A 94 1.18 -1.67 -9.78
C THR A 94 1.05 -1.27 -8.31
N ILE A 95 1.33 -2.19 -7.38
CA ILE A 95 1.27 -1.94 -5.94
C ILE A 95 2.36 -0.95 -5.53
N THR A 96 3.58 -1.14 -6.00
CA THR A 96 4.69 -0.19 -5.77
C THR A 96 4.34 1.22 -6.27
N ASN A 97 3.75 1.34 -7.46
CA ASN A 97 3.35 2.64 -8.01
C ASN A 97 2.21 3.30 -7.22
N LEU A 98 1.27 2.51 -6.69
CA LEU A 98 0.23 3.03 -5.79
C LEU A 98 0.82 3.56 -4.50
N ASP A 99 1.76 2.83 -3.89
CA ASP A 99 2.45 3.25 -2.67
C ASP A 99 3.21 4.58 -2.87
N ASN A 100 3.96 4.70 -3.98
CA ASN A 100 4.64 5.94 -4.36
C ASN A 100 3.67 7.13 -4.53
N ARG A 101 2.50 6.90 -5.16
CA ARG A 101 1.46 7.93 -5.32
C ARG A 101 0.86 8.35 -3.98
N VAL A 102 0.59 7.40 -3.09
CA VAL A 102 0.08 7.67 -1.73
C VAL A 102 1.09 8.49 -0.94
N THR A 103 2.37 8.12 -1.00
CA THR A 103 3.47 8.86 -0.36
C THR A 103 3.55 10.29 -0.88
N THR A 104 3.53 10.47 -2.21
CA THR A 104 3.56 11.79 -2.86
C THR A 104 2.36 12.64 -2.44
N ASN A 105 1.16 12.06 -2.46
CA ASN A 105 -0.07 12.75 -2.06
C ASN A 105 -0.03 13.16 -0.59
N THR A 106 0.50 12.31 0.29
CA THR A 106 0.68 12.61 1.72
C THR A 106 1.57 13.84 1.90
N SER A 107 2.71 13.90 1.22
CA SER A 107 3.59 15.08 1.25
C SER A 107 2.91 16.34 0.71
N ASN A 108 2.18 16.24 -0.40
CA ASN A 108 1.45 17.37 -0.97
C ASN A 108 0.37 17.89 -0.01
N ILE A 109 -0.37 17.00 0.66
CA ILE A 109 -1.39 17.37 1.64
C ILE A 109 -0.74 18.09 2.82
N THR A 110 0.36 17.58 3.37
CA THR A 110 1.09 18.25 4.46
C THR A 110 1.54 19.65 4.06
N ASN A 111 2.11 19.81 2.86
CA ASN A 111 2.56 21.10 2.35
C ASN A 111 1.39 22.09 2.17
N ASN A 112 0.28 21.63 1.59
CA ASN A 112 -0.90 22.44 1.39
C ASN A 112 -1.50 22.90 2.71
N THR A 113 -1.62 21.99 3.69
CA THR A 113 -2.08 22.34 5.04
C THR A 113 -1.19 23.43 5.66
N SER A 114 0.14 23.29 5.58
CA SER A 114 1.07 24.31 6.09
C SER A 114 0.89 25.68 5.40
N ASN A 115 0.77 25.69 4.08
CA ASN A 115 0.58 26.91 3.31
C ASN A 115 -0.75 27.58 3.64
N ILE A 116 -1.83 26.80 3.75
CA ILE A 116 -3.15 27.30 4.14
C ILE A 116 -3.09 27.93 5.53
N THR A 117 -2.47 27.26 6.51
CA THR A 117 -2.30 27.82 7.87
C THR A 117 -1.53 29.16 7.86
N LYS A 118 -0.46 29.26 7.06
CA LYS A 118 0.30 30.52 6.91
C LYS A 118 -0.56 31.63 6.30
N LEU A 119 -1.31 31.33 5.25
CA LEU A 119 -2.21 32.30 4.60
C LEU A 119 -3.35 32.75 5.53
N GLN A 120 -3.90 31.82 6.30
CA GLN A 120 -4.91 32.13 7.33
C GLN A 120 -4.35 33.05 8.42
N GLY A 121 -3.05 33.00 8.67
CA GLY A 121 -2.34 33.89 9.59
C GLY A 121 -2.42 35.37 9.21
N GLY A 122 -2.63 35.71 7.93
CA GLY A 122 -2.84 37.09 7.50
C GLY A 122 -1.59 37.96 7.50
N PHE A 123 -1.78 39.25 7.73
CA PHE A 123 -0.70 40.24 7.86
C PHE A 123 -1.00 41.29 8.94
N ASP A 124 0.05 41.83 9.54
CA ASP A 124 -0.07 42.88 10.55
C ASP A 124 -0.26 44.28 9.91
N LEU A 125 -1.25 45.01 10.41
CA LEU A 125 -1.49 46.43 10.17
C LEU A 125 -0.97 47.23 11.37
N LYS A 126 -0.12 48.23 11.12
CA LYS A 126 0.53 49.03 12.17
C LYS A 126 0.32 50.54 11.96
N ALA A 127 -0.09 51.23 13.02
CA ALA A 127 -0.21 52.69 13.07
C ALA A 127 0.43 53.21 14.35
N GLY A 128 1.53 53.95 14.22
CA GLY A 128 2.34 54.36 15.37
C GLY A 128 2.85 53.15 16.17
N SER A 129 2.51 53.11 17.47
CA SER A 129 2.82 51.99 18.35
C SER A 129 1.80 50.85 18.31
N THR A 130 0.60 51.06 17.75
CA THR A 130 -0.49 50.08 17.71
C THR A 130 -0.32 49.12 16.54
N THR A 131 -0.43 47.81 16.79
CA THR A 131 -0.39 46.76 15.77
C THR A 131 -1.64 45.89 15.89
N SER A 132 -2.23 45.49 14.76
CA SER A 132 -3.41 44.62 14.69
C SER A 132 -3.29 43.68 13.49
N ASN A 133 -3.71 42.43 13.61
CA ASN A 133 -3.61 41.46 12.52
C ASN A 133 -4.89 41.42 11.67
N VAL A 134 -4.73 41.32 10.35
CA VAL A 134 -5.78 41.10 9.36
C VAL A 134 -5.72 39.63 8.91
N ALA A 135 -6.37 38.74 9.66
CA ALA A 135 -6.35 37.28 9.44
C ALA A 135 -7.51 36.76 8.57
N LEU A 136 -7.24 35.80 7.69
CA LEU A 136 -8.20 35.25 6.71
C LEU A 136 -8.89 33.95 7.15
N GLY A 137 -8.62 33.47 8.37
CA GLY A 137 -9.13 32.19 8.89
C GLY A 137 -10.44 32.25 9.68
N GLY A 138 -11.04 33.43 9.86
CA GLY A 138 -12.27 33.62 10.65
C GLY A 138 -13.57 33.32 9.88
N ALA A 139 -14.69 33.19 10.61
CA ALA A 139 -16.02 32.99 10.01
C ALA A 139 -16.50 34.20 9.19
N THR A 140 -16.09 35.41 9.58
CA THR A 140 -16.34 36.65 8.84
C THR A 140 -15.04 37.14 8.22
N PRO A 141 -15.03 37.49 6.92
CA PRO A 141 -13.87 38.11 6.29
C PRO A 141 -13.45 39.38 7.04
N PRO A 142 -12.15 39.63 7.24
CA PRO A 142 -11.70 40.85 7.90
C PRO A 142 -11.95 42.06 6.97
N THR A 143 -12.22 43.22 7.56
CA THR A 143 -12.35 44.50 6.85
C THR A 143 -11.39 45.51 7.48
N VAL A 144 -10.65 46.23 6.65
CA VAL A 144 -9.85 47.38 7.08
C VAL A 144 -10.63 48.64 6.76
N GLU A 145 -11.01 49.39 7.79
CA GLU A 145 -11.77 50.63 7.65
C GLU A 145 -10.85 51.84 7.83
N PHE A 146 -10.99 52.83 6.94
CA PHE A 146 -10.27 54.10 7.01
C PHE A 146 -11.26 55.20 7.40
N LEU A 147 -11.02 55.86 8.52
CA LEU A 147 -11.88 56.90 9.09
C LEU A 147 -11.08 58.17 9.42
N THR A 148 -11.78 59.26 9.65
CA THR A 148 -11.25 60.50 10.24
C THR A 148 -11.67 60.58 11.71
N ALA A 149 -10.87 61.20 12.56
CA ALA A 149 -11.17 61.31 13.99
C ALA A 149 -12.39 62.21 14.27
N ASP A 150 -12.56 63.23 13.44
CA ASP A 150 -13.69 64.15 13.46
C ASP A 150 -14.09 64.51 12.02
N ASP A 151 -14.97 65.49 11.90
CA ASP A 151 -15.60 65.89 10.66
C ASP A 151 -14.89 67.06 9.95
N THR A 152 -13.74 67.53 10.47
CA THR A 152 -12.88 68.55 9.84
C THR A 152 -12.03 67.98 8.70
N MET A 153 -11.94 66.65 8.62
CA MET A 153 -11.34 65.92 7.51
C MET A 153 -12.38 65.06 6.80
N THR A 154 -12.11 64.72 5.55
CA THR A 154 -12.88 63.77 4.75
C THR A 154 -12.00 62.59 4.37
N VAL A 155 -12.60 61.40 4.30
CA VAL A 155 -11.98 60.19 3.77
C VAL A 155 -12.81 59.69 2.59
N GLY A 156 -12.14 59.27 1.51
CA GLY A 156 -12.76 58.70 0.33
C GLY A 156 -12.03 57.44 -0.12
N LEU A 157 -12.77 56.48 -0.66
CA LEU A 157 -12.24 55.26 -1.25
C LEU A 157 -12.68 55.16 -2.71
N SER A 158 -11.73 55.03 -3.63
CA SER A 158 -11.98 54.74 -5.04
C SER A 158 -11.04 53.64 -5.51
N GLY A 159 -11.60 52.47 -5.84
CA GLY A 159 -10.79 51.26 -6.06
C GLY A 159 -9.96 50.92 -4.82
N THR A 160 -8.64 50.86 -4.96
CA THR A 160 -7.68 50.64 -3.85
C THR A 160 -7.07 51.94 -3.31
N LYS A 161 -7.50 53.11 -3.80
CA LYS A 161 -6.95 54.40 -3.40
C LYS A 161 -7.80 55.01 -2.29
N VAL A 162 -7.18 55.17 -1.13
CA VAL A 162 -7.72 55.98 -0.02
C VAL A 162 -7.24 57.42 -0.18
N THR A 163 -8.15 58.38 -0.08
CA THR A 163 -7.85 59.83 -0.13
C THR A 163 -8.31 60.51 1.14
N TYR A 164 -7.46 61.34 1.73
CA TYR A 164 -7.81 62.24 2.82
C TYR A 164 -7.84 63.69 2.33
N GLY A 165 -8.83 64.46 2.78
CA GLY A 165 -8.98 65.88 2.47
C GLY A 165 -9.38 66.69 3.69
N ILE A 166 -9.18 68.02 3.65
CA ILE A 166 -9.66 68.93 4.70
C ILE A 166 -11.04 69.46 4.28
N ASP A 167 -12.00 69.44 5.20
CA ASP A 167 -13.26 70.17 5.05
C ASP A 167 -13.00 71.67 5.18
N LYS A 168 -12.98 72.36 4.04
CA LYS A 168 -12.68 73.80 3.98
C LYS A 168 -13.71 74.65 4.72
N THR A 169 -14.97 74.23 4.75
CA THR A 169 -16.04 74.98 5.42
C THR A 169 -15.81 74.99 6.92
N LYS A 170 -15.49 73.82 7.48
CA LYS A 170 -15.24 73.68 8.92
C LYS A 170 -13.90 74.25 9.34
N LEU A 171 -12.88 74.14 8.48
CA LEU A 171 -11.60 74.81 8.72
C LEU A 171 -11.79 76.32 8.89
N VAL A 172 -12.55 76.96 8.00
CA VAL A 172 -12.84 78.40 8.08
C VAL A 172 -13.64 78.75 9.33
N GLN A 173 -14.65 77.94 9.70
CA GLN A 173 -15.42 78.14 10.92
C GLN A 173 -14.54 78.07 12.17
N ASN A 174 -13.66 77.07 12.28
CA ASN A 174 -12.78 76.91 13.44
C ASN A 174 -11.79 78.07 13.56
N ILE A 175 -11.14 78.49 12.47
CA ILE A 175 -10.23 79.65 12.48
C ILE A 175 -10.97 80.93 12.87
N THR A 176 -12.16 81.16 12.32
CA THR A 176 -12.96 82.35 12.61
C THR A 176 -13.42 82.37 14.07
N GLY A 177 -13.88 81.23 14.58
CA GLY A 177 -14.25 81.06 15.99
C GLY A 177 -13.07 81.32 16.93
N ASP A 178 -11.90 80.74 16.65
CA ASP A 178 -10.71 80.89 17.49
C ASP A 178 -10.14 82.32 17.49
N VAL A 179 -10.19 83.03 16.35
CA VAL A 179 -9.71 84.42 16.26
C VAL A 179 -10.66 85.39 16.97
N ILE A 180 -11.98 85.20 16.81
CA ILE A 180 -12.98 86.06 17.48
C ILE A 180 -12.96 85.84 18.99
N ASN A 181 -12.75 84.61 19.46
CA ASN A 181 -12.69 84.31 20.90
C ASN A 181 -11.39 84.78 21.59
N GLN A 182 -10.41 85.29 20.83
CA GLN A 182 -9.11 85.78 21.35
C GLN A 182 -8.96 87.31 21.37
N ILE A 183 -10.02 88.05 20.98
CA ILE A 183 -10.10 89.52 21.02
C ILE A 183 -11.08 89.93 22.13
#